data_AF-C0DA59-F1
#
_entry.id   AF-C0DA59-F1
#
_cell.length_a   1.000
_cell.length_b   1.000
_cell.length_c   1.000
_cell.angle_alpha   90.00
_cell.angle_beta   90.00
_cell.angle_gamma   90.00
#
_symmetry.space_group_name_H-M   'P 1'
#
loop_
_entity.id
_entity.type
_entity.pdbx_description
1 polymer ?
#
loop_
_entity_poly.entity_id
_entity_poly.type
_entity_poly.pdbx_seq_one_letter_code
_entity_poly.pdbx_strand_id
1 'polypeptide(L)'
;MGKATNRSALFLDRAYIDQKFVELRSDIMATLDAKFRMVQDRENKIISMLGGAQTQEKRAVKAPVEKQPSVSDEINWKVEMRRRVDKMVKEYPELYADFNTVLRRVYVKMRDVYGFVSEQAIKEYRNAHPGIERASCLDAVSDSPQWRSIFEPVLSNLEEDSRKEMERRRMAAEAEMGKTRQEIIQPLIEARGDKSNYGCATYTLVKGRLKKKGVLYTNYEEGYRRDTGIKRHVSNGELIENIPALKREFAKAVGELLAEQKVVKHDGD
;
A
#
# COMPACT_ATOMS: atom_id res chain seq x y z
N MET A 1 14.61 59.50 -29.09
CA MET A 1 14.84 59.38 -27.64
C MET A 1 13.52 59.00 -26.97
N GLY A 2 13.48 57.90 -26.23
CA GLY A 2 12.31 57.48 -25.45
C GLY A 2 12.76 56.56 -24.31
N LYS A 3 12.51 56.98 -23.06
CA LYS A 3 12.86 56.28 -21.82
C LYS A 3 11.70 55.41 -21.32
N ALA A 4 12.07 54.46 -20.47
CA ALA A 4 11.31 53.66 -19.50
C ALA A 4 10.51 52.48 -20.08
N THR A 5 10.69 51.26 -19.58
CA THR A 5 10.28 50.93 -18.22
C THR A 5 10.98 49.68 -17.67
N ASN A 6 11.51 49.82 -16.46
CA ASN A 6 11.87 48.73 -15.56
C ASN A 6 10.68 47.77 -15.37
N ARG A 7 10.91 46.47 -15.60
CA ARG A 7 10.20 45.42 -14.87
C ARG A 7 11.26 44.56 -14.18
N SER A 8 11.55 44.96 -12.94
CA SER A 8 12.25 44.18 -11.94
C SER A 8 11.53 42.85 -11.75
N ALA A 9 12.06 41.79 -12.36
CA ALA A 9 11.72 40.43 -11.97
C ALA A 9 12.20 40.25 -10.53
N LEU A 10 11.26 40.01 -9.61
CA LEU A 10 11.55 39.62 -8.24
C LEU A 10 12.21 38.22 -8.28
N PHE A 11 13.51 38.19 -8.54
CA PHE A 11 14.32 37.01 -8.27
C PHE A 11 14.38 36.88 -6.74
N LEU A 12 13.54 36.03 -6.18
CA LEU A 12 13.74 35.54 -4.83
C LEU A 12 15.07 34.79 -4.85
N ASP A 13 16.07 35.38 -4.18
CA ASP A 13 17.41 34.82 -4.09
C ASP A 13 17.33 33.38 -3.55
N ARG A 14 18.01 32.45 -4.20
CA ARG A 14 17.96 31.02 -3.85
C ARG A 14 18.37 30.82 -2.38
N ALA A 15 19.32 31.63 -1.91
CA ALA A 15 19.75 31.65 -0.52
C ALA A 15 18.61 32.03 0.46
N TYR A 16 17.74 32.96 0.07
CA TYR A 16 16.59 33.38 0.88
C TYR A 16 15.54 32.27 0.98
N ILE A 17 15.27 31.57 -0.12
CA ILE A 17 14.33 30.45 -0.13
C ILE A 17 14.85 29.31 0.75
N ASP A 18 16.14 28.95 0.60
CA ASP A 18 16.75 27.87 1.39
C ASP A 18 16.78 28.24 2.90
N GLN A 19 17.06 29.50 3.25
CA GLN A 19 16.98 30.00 4.62
C GLN A 19 15.56 29.87 5.20
N LYS A 20 14.53 30.27 4.45
CA LYS A 20 13.13 30.14 4.89
C LYS A 20 12.68 28.70 5.03
N PHE A 21 13.22 27.80 4.22
CA PHE A 21 12.95 26.37 4.35
C PHE A 21 13.56 25.76 5.61
N VAL A 22 14.77 26.21 5.99
CA VAL A 22 15.42 25.79 7.24
C VAL A 22 14.66 26.32 8.46
N GLU A 23 14.24 27.59 8.43
CA GLU A 23 13.43 28.21 9.48
C GLU A 23 12.11 27.46 9.69
N LEU A 24 11.39 27.17 8.59
CA LEU A 24 10.15 26.40 8.64
C LEU A 24 10.35 24.97 9.19
N ARG A 25 11.43 24.30 8.81
CA ARG A 25 11.77 22.97 9.35
C ARG A 25 12.04 23.03 10.86
N SER A 26 12.75 24.05 11.31
CA SER A 26 13.04 24.26 12.73
C SER A 26 11.76 24.51 13.53
N ASP A 27 10.85 25.34 13.02
CA ASP A 27 9.57 25.63 13.68
C ASP A 27 8.65 24.40 13.77
N ILE A 28 8.63 23.59 12.70
CA ILE A 28 7.89 22.33 12.70
C ILE A 28 8.47 21.38 13.76
N MET A 29 9.80 21.24 13.83
CA MET A 29 10.45 20.38 14.84
C MET A 29 10.17 20.87 16.26
N ALA A 30 10.31 22.17 16.52
CA ALA A 30 10.01 22.75 17.84
C ALA A 30 8.55 22.54 18.26
N THR A 31 7.61 22.65 17.31
CA THR A 31 6.19 22.41 17.56
C THR A 31 5.90 20.94 17.86
N LEU A 32 6.55 20.03 17.13
CA LEU A 32 6.42 18.59 17.36
C LEU A 32 7.01 18.18 18.71
N ASP A 33 8.18 18.70 19.08
CA ASP A 33 8.80 18.46 20.38
C ASP A 33 7.95 18.99 21.54
N ALA A 34 7.38 20.18 21.40
CA ALA A 34 6.48 20.74 22.41
C ALA A 34 5.22 19.86 22.58
N LYS A 35 4.62 19.39 21.49
CA LYS A 35 3.47 18.47 21.53
C LYS A 35 3.84 17.13 22.16
N PHE A 36 5.01 16.60 21.84
CA PHE A 36 5.50 15.34 22.40
C PHE A 36 5.68 15.45 23.92
N ARG A 37 6.30 16.53 24.41
CA ARG A 37 6.45 16.80 25.85
C ARG A 37 5.10 16.93 26.55
N MET A 38 4.12 17.62 25.96
CA MET A 38 2.77 17.72 26.53
C MET A 38 2.08 16.36 26.64
N VAL A 39 2.29 15.47 25.66
CA VAL A 39 1.74 14.10 25.71
C VAL A 39 2.42 13.29 26.81
N GLN A 40 3.75 13.35 26.91
CA GLN A 40 4.49 12.69 28.00
C GLN A 40 4.09 13.21 29.38
N ASP A 41 3.93 14.52 29.56
CA ASP A 41 3.49 15.09 30.84
C ASP A 41 2.06 14.66 31.19
N ARG A 42 1.20 14.51 30.18
CA ARG A 42 -0.16 13.99 30.37
C ARG A 42 -0.15 12.51 30.76
N GLU A 43 0.70 11.69 30.13
CA GLU A 43 0.89 10.29 30.49
C GLU A 43 1.45 10.16 31.91
N ASN A 44 2.49 10.94 32.26
CA ASN A 44 3.07 10.97 33.61
C ASN A 44 2.05 11.41 34.67
N LYS A 45 1.18 12.37 34.35
CA LYS A 45 0.08 12.81 35.23
C LYS A 45 -0.97 11.70 35.40
N ILE A 46 -1.30 10.97 34.33
CA ILE A 46 -2.20 9.81 34.41
C ILE A 46 -1.60 8.71 35.29
N ILE A 47 -0.32 8.40 35.13
CA ILE A 47 0.43 7.44 35.97
C ILE A 47 0.45 7.90 37.42
N SER A 48 0.68 9.18 37.69
CA SER A 48 0.65 9.76 39.04
C SER A 48 -0.73 9.69 39.69
N MET A 49 -1.81 9.91 38.94
CA MET A 49 -3.18 9.76 39.43
C MET A 49 -3.57 8.30 39.67
N LEU A 50 -3.03 7.35 38.89
CA LEU A 50 -3.23 5.92 39.05
C LEU A 50 -2.36 5.31 40.17
N GLY A 51 -1.22 5.93 40.51
CA GLY A 51 -0.30 5.50 41.57
C GLY A 51 -0.63 6.04 42.98
N GLY A 52 -1.70 6.83 43.12
CA GLY A 52 -2.08 7.49 44.37
C GLY A 52 -2.84 6.61 45.37
N ALA A 53 -2.29 5.46 45.75
CA ALA A 53 -2.63 4.78 47.00
C ALA A 53 -1.51 3.80 47.38
N GLN A 54 -0.47 4.28 48.05
CA GLN A 54 0.04 3.69 49.30
C GLN A 54 1.24 4.46 49.83
N THR A 55 1.01 5.13 50.96
CA THR A 55 2.02 5.64 51.89
C THR A 55 2.75 4.46 52.55
N GLN A 56 4.05 4.62 52.79
CA GLN A 56 4.91 3.68 53.52
C GLN A 56 4.38 3.34 54.93
N GLU A 57 4.41 2.06 55.34
CA GLU A 57 5.30 1.52 56.39
C GLU A 57 4.90 0.10 56.89
N LYS A 58 5.93 -0.77 56.96
CA LYS A 58 6.26 -1.81 57.97
C LYS A 58 5.37 -3.04 58.25
N ARG A 59 6.09 -4.18 58.12
CA ARG A 59 6.10 -5.42 58.93
C ARG A 59 4.99 -6.48 58.76
N ALA A 60 5.44 -7.57 58.13
CA ALA A 60 5.37 -8.96 58.60
C ALA A 60 4.14 -9.83 58.30
N VAL A 61 4.50 -11.06 57.89
CA VAL A 61 3.76 -12.34 57.89
C VAL A 61 2.97 -12.70 56.63
N LYS A 62 3.34 -13.87 56.10
CA LYS A 62 2.86 -14.55 54.90
C LYS A 62 1.38 -14.96 54.99
N ALA A 63 0.62 -14.69 53.94
CA ALA A 63 -0.43 -15.55 53.39
C ALA A 63 -0.60 -15.21 51.89
N PRO A 64 -0.93 -16.17 51.02
CA PRO A 64 -0.86 -15.98 49.57
C PRO A 64 -2.02 -15.09 49.11
N VAL A 65 -1.68 -13.94 48.52
CA VAL A 65 -2.62 -13.01 47.91
C VAL A 65 -3.27 -13.70 46.71
N GLU A 66 -4.57 -13.99 46.83
CA GLU A 66 -5.46 -14.24 45.70
C GLU A 66 -5.30 -13.09 44.69
N LYS A 67 -4.86 -13.45 43.48
CA LYS A 67 -4.80 -12.51 42.35
C LYS A 67 -6.22 -12.05 42.02
N GLN A 68 -6.55 -10.80 42.36
CA GLN A 68 -7.66 -10.12 41.70
C GLN A 68 -7.33 -9.90 40.21
N PRO A 69 -8.32 -9.98 39.32
CA PRO A 69 -8.10 -10.23 37.90
C PRO A 69 -7.65 -8.95 37.20
N SER A 70 -6.36 -8.88 36.87
CA SER A 70 -5.90 -8.07 35.75
C SER A 70 -6.72 -8.48 34.53
N VAL A 71 -7.31 -7.52 33.81
CA VAL A 71 -8.01 -7.77 32.54
C VAL A 71 -7.15 -8.70 31.70
N SER A 72 -7.67 -9.91 31.39
CA SER A 72 -6.86 -10.99 30.82
C SER A 72 -6.13 -10.51 29.56
N ASP A 73 -4.84 -10.81 29.45
CA ASP A 73 -4.00 -10.46 28.31
C ASP A 73 -4.61 -10.93 26.98
N GLU A 74 -5.39 -12.01 27.00
CA GLU A 74 -6.15 -12.49 25.84
C GLU A 74 -7.19 -11.47 25.34
N ILE A 75 -7.90 -10.82 26.26
CA ILE A 75 -8.95 -9.84 25.94
C ILE A 75 -8.31 -8.60 25.33
N ASN A 76 -7.23 -8.11 25.93
CA ASN A 76 -6.49 -6.95 25.42
C ASN A 76 -5.93 -7.23 24.02
N TRP A 77 -5.32 -8.40 23.84
CA TRP A 77 -4.80 -8.84 22.55
C TRP A 77 -5.91 -8.89 21.49
N LYS A 78 -7.05 -9.50 21.82
CA LYS A 78 -8.19 -9.63 20.90
C LYS A 78 -8.77 -8.27 20.49
N VAL A 79 -8.89 -7.32 21.42
CA VAL A 79 -9.37 -5.96 21.12
C VAL A 79 -8.39 -5.24 20.19
N GLU A 80 -7.09 -5.32 20.45
CA GLU A 80 -6.08 -4.69 19.58
C GLU A 80 -6.07 -5.31 18.19
N MET A 81 -6.14 -6.64 18.07
CA MET A 81 -6.19 -7.31 16.77
C MET A 81 -7.46 -6.95 15.98
N ARG A 82 -8.61 -6.85 16.65
CA ARG A 82 -9.85 -6.38 16.01
C ARG A 82 -9.68 -4.96 15.47
N ARG A 83 -9.09 -4.07 16.28
CA ARG A 83 -8.82 -2.68 15.89
C ARG A 83 -7.91 -2.60 14.66
N ARG A 84 -6.85 -3.42 14.59
CA ARG A 84 -5.95 -3.48 13.44
C ARG A 84 -6.65 -3.98 12.19
N VAL A 85 -7.41 -5.07 12.29
CA VAL A 85 -8.18 -5.59 11.16
C VAL A 85 -9.22 -4.56 10.67
N ASP A 86 -9.94 -3.90 11.58
CA ASP A 86 -10.88 -2.83 11.21
C ASP A 86 -10.19 -1.66 10.51
N LYS A 87 -8.98 -1.31 10.97
CA LYS A 87 -8.14 -0.29 10.32
C LYS A 87 -7.79 -0.70 8.89
N MET A 88 -7.42 -1.96 8.65
CA MET A 88 -7.12 -2.46 7.30
C MET A 88 -8.32 -2.35 6.35
N VAL A 89 -9.51 -2.68 6.81
CA VAL A 89 -10.74 -2.57 5.99
C VAL A 89 -11.01 -1.12 5.62
N LYS A 90 -10.76 -0.18 6.56
CA LYS A 90 -10.92 1.26 6.32
C LYS A 90 -9.85 1.84 5.40
N GLU A 91 -8.60 1.42 5.53
CA GLU A 91 -7.48 1.92 4.73
C GLU A 91 -7.44 1.32 3.32
N TYR A 92 -7.90 0.07 3.18
CA TYR A 92 -7.83 -0.68 1.92
C TYR A 92 -9.19 -1.27 1.51
N PRO A 93 -10.25 -0.44 1.35
CA PRO A 93 -11.59 -0.92 1.00
C PRO A 93 -11.64 -1.60 -0.38
N GLU A 94 -10.71 -1.28 -1.29
CA GLU A 94 -10.57 -1.94 -2.59
C GLU A 94 -9.99 -3.36 -2.53
N LEU A 95 -9.31 -3.70 -1.43
CA LEU A 95 -8.69 -5.01 -1.22
C LEU A 95 -9.54 -5.89 -0.29
N TYR A 96 -10.24 -5.27 0.65
CA TYR A 96 -11.00 -5.95 1.69
C TYR A 96 -12.40 -5.36 1.81
N ALA A 97 -13.40 -6.16 1.45
CA ALA A 97 -14.80 -5.77 1.54
C ALA A 97 -15.28 -5.66 3.00
N ASP A 98 -14.79 -6.55 3.87
CA ASP A 98 -15.19 -6.63 5.26
C ASP A 98 -14.09 -7.22 6.17
N PHE A 99 -14.37 -7.17 7.47
CA PHE A 99 -13.52 -7.73 8.53
C PHE A 99 -13.21 -9.22 8.33
N ASN A 100 -14.20 -10.00 7.91
CA ASN A 100 -14.07 -11.44 7.73
C ASN A 100 -13.15 -11.79 6.56
N THR A 101 -13.11 -10.96 5.52
CA THR A 101 -12.23 -11.12 4.36
C THR A 101 -10.77 -11.04 4.78
N VAL A 102 -10.43 -10.07 5.64
CA VAL A 102 -9.07 -9.93 6.19
C VAL A 102 -8.71 -11.14 7.05
N LEU A 103 -9.56 -11.49 8.02
CA LEU A 103 -9.31 -12.65 8.89
C LEU A 103 -9.16 -13.95 8.11
N ARG A 104 -9.97 -14.17 7.08
CA ARG A 104 -9.85 -15.35 6.22
C ARG A 104 -8.49 -15.41 5.54
N ARG A 105 -7.95 -14.29 5.06
CA ARG A 105 -6.59 -14.26 4.48
C ARG A 105 -5.51 -14.56 5.51
N VAL A 106 -5.66 -14.02 6.72
CA VAL A 106 -4.74 -14.32 7.83
C VAL A 106 -4.77 -15.82 8.15
N TYR A 107 -5.95 -16.42 8.34
CA TYR A 107 -6.07 -17.85 8.66
C TYR A 107 -5.59 -18.75 7.54
N VAL A 108 -5.84 -18.40 6.27
CA VAL A 108 -5.28 -19.13 5.12
C VAL A 108 -3.75 -19.11 5.18
N LYS A 109 -3.14 -17.94 5.45
CA LYS A 109 -1.68 -17.84 5.55
C LYS A 109 -1.12 -18.61 6.76
N MET A 110 -1.82 -18.55 7.90
CA MET A 110 -1.47 -19.34 9.09
C MET A 110 -1.55 -20.84 8.82
N ARG A 111 -2.57 -21.30 8.09
CA ARG A 111 -2.72 -22.70 7.68
C ARG A 111 -1.62 -23.14 6.73
N ASP A 112 -1.41 -22.38 5.66
CA ASP A 112 -0.54 -22.79 4.56
C ASP A 112 0.96 -22.75 4.94
N VAL A 113 1.35 -21.86 5.86
CA VAL A 113 2.76 -21.68 6.26
C VAL A 113 3.07 -22.34 7.61
N TYR A 114 2.13 -22.29 8.55
CA TYR A 114 2.37 -22.70 9.95
C TYR A 114 1.51 -23.91 10.38
N GLY A 115 0.73 -24.50 9.47
CA GLY A 115 -0.08 -25.68 9.76
C GLY A 115 -1.28 -25.41 10.67
N PHE A 116 -1.70 -24.16 10.84
CA PHE A 116 -2.86 -23.81 11.65
C PHE A 116 -4.17 -24.39 11.07
N VAL A 117 -4.96 -25.06 11.90
CA VAL A 117 -6.28 -25.59 11.53
C VAL A 117 -7.35 -24.94 12.40
N SER A 118 -8.15 -24.06 11.82
CA SER A 118 -9.17 -23.27 12.52
C SER A 118 -10.19 -24.13 13.27
N GLU A 119 -10.67 -25.19 12.65
CA GLU A 119 -11.68 -26.10 13.19
C GLU A 119 -11.14 -26.85 14.42
N GLN A 120 -9.86 -27.24 14.37
CA GLN A 120 -9.19 -27.91 15.48
C GLN A 120 -8.97 -26.94 16.64
N ALA A 121 -8.47 -25.73 16.36
CA ALA A 121 -8.26 -24.71 17.38
C ALA A 121 -9.57 -24.32 18.08
N ILE A 122 -10.66 -24.15 17.34
CA ILE A 122 -12.00 -23.87 17.92
C ILE A 122 -12.47 -25.04 18.79
N LYS A 123 -12.25 -26.28 18.36
CA LYS A 123 -12.62 -27.48 19.13
C LYS A 123 -11.83 -27.56 20.44
N GLU A 124 -10.52 -27.36 20.39
CA GLU A 124 -9.64 -27.33 21.57
C GLU A 124 -10.07 -26.23 22.55
N TYR A 125 -10.36 -25.03 22.04
CA TYR A 125 -10.85 -23.92 22.85
C TYR A 125 -12.17 -24.23 23.54
N ARG A 126 -13.15 -24.82 22.83
CA ARG A 126 -14.44 -25.23 23.41
C ARG A 126 -14.29 -26.33 24.46
N ASN A 127 -13.33 -27.24 24.29
CA ASN A 127 -13.04 -28.27 25.27
C ASN A 127 -12.40 -27.69 26.53
N ALA A 128 -11.53 -26.69 26.39
CA ALA A 128 -10.89 -25.99 27.50
C ALA A 128 -11.87 -25.07 28.27
N HIS A 129 -12.91 -24.56 27.60
CA HIS A 129 -13.92 -23.66 28.17
C HIS A 129 -15.33 -24.25 28.09
N PRO A 130 -15.64 -25.26 28.93
CA PRO A 130 -16.97 -25.85 28.98
C PRO A 130 -18.01 -24.79 29.40
N GLY A 131 -19.01 -24.57 28.55
CA GLY A 131 -20.05 -23.54 28.72
C GLY A 131 -20.09 -22.49 27.61
N ILE A 132 -19.07 -22.42 26.74
CA ILE A 132 -19.10 -21.57 25.54
C ILE A 132 -19.71 -22.34 24.37
N GLU A 133 -20.96 -22.00 24.01
CA GLU A 133 -21.66 -22.63 22.86
C GLU A 133 -21.13 -22.16 21.50
N ARG A 134 -20.73 -20.88 21.39
CA ARG A 134 -20.24 -20.26 20.16
C ARG A 134 -18.88 -19.61 20.40
N ALA A 135 -17.83 -20.27 19.91
CA ALA A 135 -16.48 -19.73 19.88
C ALA A 135 -16.08 -19.33 18.46
N SER A 136 -15.54 -18.13 18.31
CA SER A 136 -14.92 -17.68 17.06
C SER A 136 -13.51 -18.25 16.94
N CYS A 137 -13.01 -18.37 15.71
CA CYS A 137 -11.60 -18.69 15.46
C CYS A 137 -10.66 -17.66 16.12
N LEU A 138 -11.07 -16.39 16.20
CA LEU A 138 -10.27 -15.37 16.88
C LEU A 138 -10.21 -15.59 18.40
N ASP A 139 -11.25 -16.19 18.99
CA ASP A 139 -11.28 -16.54 20.41
C ASP A 139 -10.28 -17.64 20.70
N ALA A 140 -10.29 -18.69 19.87
CA ALA A 140 -9.32 -19.79 19.96
C ALA A 140 -7.87 -19.32 19.75
N VAL A 141 -7.64 -18.40 18.82
CA VAL A 141 -6.30 -17.81 18.62
C VAL A 141 -5.90 -16.94 19.81
N SER A 142 -6.82 -16.15 20.39
CA SER A 142 -6.49 -15.30 21.55
C SER A 142 -6.09 -16.09 22.78
N ASP A 143 -6.64 -17.29 22.96
CA ASP A 143 -6.33 -18.19 24.07
C ASP A 143 -4.90 -18.74 23.97
N SER A 144 -4.46 -19.14 22.77
CA SER A 144 -3.16 -19.77 22.54
C SER A 144 -2.03 -18.74 22.32
N PRO A 145 -1.01 -18.67 23.21
CA PRO A 145 0.15 -17.80 23.02
C PRO A 145 0.92 -18.08 21.73
N GLN A 146 1.01 -19.35 21.33
CA GLN A 146 1.66 -19.77 20.08
C GLN A 146 0.94 -19.16 18.87
N TRP A 147 -0.39 -19.28 18.81
CA TRP A 147 -1.15 -18.76 17.68
C TRP A 147 -1.21 -17.23 17.69
N ARG A 148 -1.22 -16.58 18.86
CA ARG A 148 -1.04 -15.11 18.98
C ARG A 148 0.27 -14.65 18.35
N SER A 149 1.37 -15.30 18.73
CA SER A 149 2.72 -14.97 18.24
C SER A 149 2.88 -15.16 16.73
N ILE A 150 2.05 -15.98 16.09
CA ILE A 150 2.05 -16.19 14.64
C ILE A 150 1.08 -15.22 13.95
N PHE A 151 -0.09 -15.00 14.53
CA PHE A 151 -1.14 -14.16 13.97
C PHE A 151 -0.66 -12.72 13.78
N GLU A 152 0.03 -12.16 14.77
CA GLU A 152 0.52 -10.78 14.74
C GLU A 152 1.48 -10.50 13.55
N PRO A 153 2.57 -11.26 13.35
CA PRO A 153 3.42 -11.12 12.18
C PRO A 153 2.68 -11.35 10.87
N VAL A 154 1.77 -12.32 10.80
CA VAL A 154 1.00 -12.58 9.58
C VAL A 154 0.11 -11.39 9.23
N LEU A 155 -0.58 -10.80 10.21
CA LEU A 155 -1.38 -9.61 10.01
C LEU A 155 -0.51 -8.43 9.59
N SER A 156 0.62 -8.20 10.25
CA SER A 156 1.54 -7.09 9.90
C SER A 156 2.11 -7.24 8.48
N ASN A 157 2.48 -8.46 8.07
CA ASN A 157 2.96 -8.72 6.72
C ASN A 157 1.84 -8.49 5.70
N LEU A 158 0.61 -8.90 6.02
CA LEU A 158 -0.55 -8.65 5.17
C LEU A 158 -0.85 -7.15 5.02
N GLU A 159 -0.71 -6.36 6.10
CA GLU A 159 -0.80 -4.90 6.06
C GLU A 159 0.24 -4.29 5.13
N GLU A 160 1.50 -4.72 5.25
CA GLU A 160 2.59 -4.23 4.41
C GLU A 160 2.38 -4.61 2.93
N ASP A 161 1.97 -5.83 2.65
CA ASP A 161 1.68 -6.30 1.30
C ASP A 161 0.50 -5.52 0.68
N SER A 162 -0.53 -5.22 1.47
CA SER A 162 -1.67 -4.39 1.05
C SER A 162 -1.23 -2.97 0.71
N ARG A 163 -0.37 -2.37 1.53
CA ARG A 163 0.21 -1.04 1.27
C ARG A 163 1.02 -1.04 -0.02
N LYS A 164 1.90 -2.03 -0.22
CA LYS A 164 2.70 -2.19 -1.43
C LYS A 164 1.82 -2.37 -2.67
N GLU A 165 0.76 -3.16 -2.57
CA GLU A 165 -0.18 -3.36 -3.67
C GLU A 165 -0.94 -2.08 -4.02
N MET A 166 -1.39 -1.31 -3.04
CA MET A 166 -2.05 -0.02 -3.30
C MET A 166 -1.09 0.99 -3.92
N GLU A 167 0.15 1.08 -3.43
CA GLU A 167 1.16 1.96 -4.03
C GLU A 167 1.51 1.49 -5.45
N ARG A 168 1.59 0.17 -5.70
CA ARG A 168 1.78 -0.39 -7.04
C ARG A 168 0.61 -0.03 -7.97
N ARG A 169 -0.63 -0.11 -7.50
CA ARG A 169 -1.82 0.29 -8.28
C ARG A 169 -1.82 1.77 -8.57
N ARG A 170 -1.47 2.61 -7.60
CA ARG A 170 -1.34 4.06 -7.76
C ARG A 170 -0.25 4.41 -8.76
N MET A 171 0.94 3.82 -8.64
CA MET A 171 2.05 4.02 -9.57
C MET A 171 1.73 3.48 -10.97
N ALA A 172 0.97 2.39 -11.08
CA ALA A 172 0.46 1.89 -12.36
C ALA A 172 -0.58 2.86 -12.96
N ALA A 173 -1.49 3.41 -12.16
CA ALA A 173 -2.46 4.41 -12.60
C ALA A 173 -1.80 5.75 -12.99
N GLU A 174 -0.75 6.16 -12.28
CA GLU A 174 0.03 7.37 -12.55
C GLU A 174 0.90 7.20 -13.79
N ALA A 175 1.51 6.02 -13.97
CA ALA A 175 2.17 5.64 -15.22
C ALA A 175 1.17 5.49 -16.39
N GLU A 176 -0.08 5.12 -16.12
CA GLU A 176 -1.17 5.11 -17.11
C GLU A 176 -1.58 6.54 -17.55
N MET A 177 -1.51 7.55 -16.68
CA MET A 177 -2.10 8.88 -16.96
C MET A 177 -1.13 10.01 -17.34
N GLY A 178 0.19 9.92 -17.08
CA GLY A 178 1.10 11.05 -17.35
C GLY A 178 1.80 11.05 -18.71
N LYS A 179 2.08 9.87 -19.29
CA LYS A 179 2.95 9.75 -20.47
C LYS A 179 2.15 9.60 -21.76
N THR A 180 2.52 10.37 -22.77
CA THR A 180 2.05 10.22 -24.15
C THR A 180 2.48 8.87 -24.73
N ARG A 181 1.79 8.37 -25.77
CA ARG A 181 2.21 7.13 -26.46
C ARG A 181 3.66 7.22 -26.96
N GLN A 182 4.10 8.43 -27.32
CA GLN A 182 5.44 8.69 -27.82
C GLN A 182 6.48 8.52 -26.71
N GLU A 183 6.25 9.08 -25.53
CA GLU A 183 7.15 8.94 -24.38
C GLU A 183 7.26 7.49 -23.89
N ILE A 184 6.20 6.70 -24.07
CA ILE A 184 6.21 5.27 -23.73
C ILE A 184 7.14 4.50 -24.68
N ILE A 185 7.06 4.74 -26.00
CA ILE A 185 7.84 3.97 -27.00
C ILE A 185 9.26 4.50 -27.22
N GLN A 186 9.53 5.75 -26.86
CA GLN A 186 10.80 6.44 -27.10
C GLN A 186 12.04 5.63 -26.65
N PRO A 187 12.07 5.02 -25.44
CA PRO A 187 13.23 4.22 -25.02
C PRO A 187 13.50 2.99 -25.91
N LEU A 188 12.45 2.40 -26.50
CA LEU A 188 12.58 1.26 -27.40
C LEU A 188 13.06 1.68 -28.79
N ILE A 189 12.63 2.85 -29.27
CA ILE A 189 13.12 3.44 -30.53
C ILE A 189 14.64 3.65 -30.42
N GLU A 190 15.08 4.23 -29.30
CA GLU A 190 16.50 4.50 -29.01
C GLU A 190 17.30 3.20 -28.87
N ALA A 191 16.81 2.23 -28.08
CA ALA A 191 17.50 0.95 -27.87
C ALA A 191 17.73 0.18 -29.19
N ARG A 192 16.75 0.26 -30.11
CA ARG A 192 16.79 -0.36 -31.44
C ARG A 192 17.61 0.42 -32.48
N GLY A 193 17.98 1.66 -32.18
CA GLY A 193 18.58 2.57 -33.17
C GLY A 193 17.65 2.81 -34.36
N ASP A 194 16.33 2.84 -34.14
CA ASP A 194 15.35 2.99 -35.21
C ASP A 194 15.35 4.42 -35.77
N LYS A 195 15.84 4.57 -37.01
CA LYS A 195 15.93 5.85 -37.73
C LYS A 195 14.70 6.15 -38.60
N SER A 196 13.66 5.31 -38.56
CA SER A 196 12.43 5.57 -39.28
C SER A 196 11.70 6.80 -38.71
N ASN A 197 10.91 7.48 -39.55
CA ASN A 197 10.15 8.66 -39.12
C ASN A 197 9.31 8.35 -37.87
N TYR A 198 9.58 9.07 -36.78
CA TYR A 198 8.95 8.89 -35.47
C TYR A 198 9.02 7.46 -34.89
N GLY A 199 9.97 6.63 -35.33
CA GLY A 199 10.10 5.24 -34.91
C GLY A 199 8.98 4.31 -35.42
N CYS A 200 8.44 4.58 -36.60
CA CYS A 200 7.36 3.82 -37.23
C CYS A 200 7.65 2.29 -37.30
N ALA A 201 8.89 1.90 -37.55
CA ALA A 201 9.28 0.50 -37.57
C ALA A 201 9.13 -0.14 -36.18
N THR A 202 9.45 0.59 -35.11
CA THR A 202 9.25 0.16 -33.73
C THR A 202 7.77 0.09 -33.36
N TYR A 203 6.94 1.04 -33.79
CA TYR A 203 5.48 0.95 -33.64
C TYR A 203 4.90 -0.30 -34.30
N THR A 204 5.39 -0.64 -35.51
CA THR A 204 4.93 -1.84 -36.23
C THR A 204 5.29 -3.12 -35.49
N LEU A 205 6.49 -3.18 -34.90
CA LEU A 205 6.93 -4.31 -34.07
C LEU A 205 6.05 -4.47 -32.84
N VAL A 206 5.78 -3.38 -32.11
CA VAL A 206 4.92 -3.38 -30.92
C VAL A 206 3.50 -3.82 -31.29
N LYS A 207 2.96 -3.31 -32.41
CA LYS A 207 1.65 -3.75 -32.95
C LYS A 207 1.62 -5.25 -33.23
N GLY A 208 2.69 -5.79 -33.81
CA GLY A 208 2.85 -7.23 -34.03
C GLY A 208 2.86 -8.03 -32.72
N ARG A 209 3.55 -7.53 -31.68
CA ARG A 209 3.59 -8.15 -30.34
C ARG A 209 2.22 -8.16 -29.68
N LEU A 210 1.48 -7.05 -29.77
CA LEU A 210 0.11 -6.94 -29.25
C LEU A 210 -0.83 -7.94 -29.93
N LYS A 211 -0.74 -8.06 -31.27
CA LYS A 211 -1.52 -9.06 -32.01
C LYS A 211 -1.23 -10.49 -31.56
N LYS A 212 0.04 -10.84 -31.31
CA LYS A 212 0.42 -12.17 -30.78
C LYS A 212 -0.16 -12.46 -29.40
N LYS A 213 -0.44 -11.42 -28.61
CA LYS A 213 -1.09 -11.53 -27.29
C LYS A 213 -2.62 -11.50 -27.34
N GLY A 214 -3.21 -11.50 -28.53
CA GLY A 214 -4.67 -11.42 -28.71
C GLY A 214 -5.25 -10.01 -28.58
N VAL A 215 -4.42 -8.97 -28.50
CA VAL A 215 -4.89 -7.57 -28.47
C VAL A 215 -5.12 -7.09 -29.90
N LEU A 216 -6.40 -6.96 -30.29
CA LEU A 216 -6.83 -6.53 -31.62
C LEU A 216 -7.40 -5.12 -31.59
N TYR A 217 -6.73 -4.18 -32.25
CA TYR A 217 -7.16 -2.77 -32.33
C TYR A 217 -8.57 -2.59 -32.89
N THR A 218 -9.03 -3.47 -33.79
CA THR A 218 -10.39 -3.45 -34.35
C THR A 218 -11.47 -3.57 -33.27
N ASN A 219 -11.26 -4.44 -32.29
CA ASN A 219 -12.23 -4.63 -31.19
C ASN A 219 -12.32 -3.38 -30.31
N TYR A 220 -11.16 -2.74 -30.05
CA TYR A 220 -11.11 -1.49 -29.31
C TYR A 220 -11.71 -0.32 -30.10
N GLU A 221 -11.50 -0.26 -31.41
CA GLU A 221 -12.10 0.75 -32.28
C GLU A 221 -13.62 0.63 -32.30
N GLU A 222 -14.16 -0.57 -32.49
CA GLU A 222 -15.61 -0.81 -32.49
C GLU A 222 -16.27 -0.43 -31.16
N GLY A 223 -15.66 -0.83 -30.04
CA GLY A 223 -16.12 -0.43 -28.70
C GLY A 223 -16.07 1.08 -28.53
N TYR A 224 -14.94 1.71 -28.85
CA TYR A 224 -14.76 3.16 -28.71
C TYR A 224 -15.73 3.95 -29.59
N ARG A 225 -15.96 3.54 -30.83
CA ARG A 225 -16.94 4.19 -31.73
C ARG A 225 -18.38 4.02 -31.25
N ARG A 226 -18.71 2.86 -30.66
CA ARG A 226 -20.02 2.62 -30.05
C ARG A 226 -20.25 3.56 -28.86
N ASP A 227 -19.27 3.68 -27.98
CA ASP A 227 -19.39 4.42 -26.73
C ASP A 227 -19.34 5.95 -26.96
N THR A 228 -18.59 6.42 -27.96
CA THR A 228 -18.43 7.86 -28.26
C THR A 228 -19.37 8.36 -29.37
N GLY A 229 -20.03 7.47 -30.11
CA GLY A 229 -20.86 7.81 -31.26
C GLY A 229 -20.07 8.27 -32.50
N ILE A 230 -18.74 8.10 -32.50
CA ILE A 230 -17.87 8.53 -33.60
C ILE A 230 -18.08 7.65 -34.84
N LYS A 231 -18.46 8.27 -35.95
CA LYS A 231 -18.67 7.58 -37.24
C LYS A 231 -17.41 7.49 -38.10
N ARG A 232 -16.42 8.36 -37.90
CA ARG A 232 -15.14 8.30 -38.61
C ARG A 232 -14.26 7.14 -38.12
N HIS A 233 -13.30 6.74 -38.95
CA HIS A 233 -12.22 5.85 -38.54
C HIS A 233 -11.38 6.48 -37.42
N VAL A 234 -10.99 5.67 -36.43
CA VAL A 234 -10.21 6.10 -35.27
C VAL A 234 -8.81 5.53 -35.38
N SER A 235 -7.78 6.38 -35.28
CA SER A 235 -6.40 5.92 -35.45
C SER A 235 -5.95 5.07 -34.26
N ASN A 236 -5.04 4.11 -34.48
CA ASN A 236 -4.46 3.33 -33.39
C ASN A 236 -3.82 4.22 -32.32
N GLY A 237 -3.20 5.34 -32.72
CA GLY A 237 -2.59 6.29 -31.80
C GLY A 237 -3.63 6.97 -30.89
N GLU A 238 -4.77 7.34 -31.46
CA GLU A 238 -5.90 7.92 -30.73
C GLU A 238 -6.53 6.90 -29.76
N LEU A 239 -6.64 5.63 -30.17
CA LEU A 239 -7.11 4.56 -29.28
C LEU A 239 -6.15 4.34 -28.10
N ILE A 240 -4.84 4.34 -28.33
CA ILE A 240 -3.83 4.19 -27.26
C ILE A 240 -3.88 5.35 -26.27
N GLU A 241 -4.13 6.57 -26.75
CA GLU A 241 -4.17 7.76 -25.87
C GLU A 241 -5.47 7.85 -25.07
N ASN A 242 -6.59 7.45 -25.66
CA ASN A 242 -7.92 7.63 -25.06
C ASN A 242 -8.47 6.40 -24.33
N ILE A 243 -7.88 5.21 -24.52
CA ILE A 243 -8.34 3.97 -23.88
C ILE A 243 -7.25 3.46 -22.90
N PRO A 244 -7.43 3.63 -21.57
CA PRO A 244 -6.43 3.25 -20.58
C PRO A 244 -6.02 1.76 -20.65
N ALA A 245 -6.98 0.86 -20.84
CA ALA A 245 -6.71 -0.57 -20.97
C ALA A 245 -5.78 -0.89 -22.16
N LEU A 246 -5.99 -0.24 -23.31
CA LEU A 246 -5.14 -0.42 -24.48
C LEU A 246 -3.76 0.22 -24.28
N LYS A 247 -3.71 1.38 -23.59
CA LYS A 247 -2.46 2.05 -23.23
C LYS A 247 -1.57 1.17 -22.35
N ARG A 248 -2.15 0.44 -21.39
CA ARG A 248 -1.43 -0.56 -20.57
C ARG A 248 -0.84 -1.68 -21.38
N GLU A 249 -1.65 -2.31 -22.23
CA GLU A 249 -1.18 -3.40 -23.07
C GLU A 249 -0.04 -2.93 -23.99
N PHE A 250 -0.17 -1.72 -24.55
CA PHE A 250 0.88 -1.08 -25.34
C PHE A 250 2.17 -0.87 -24.54
N ALA A 251 2.10 -0.25 -23.35
CA ALA A 251 3.27 -0.04 -22.49
C ALA A 251 3.94 -1.35 -22.07
N LYS A 252 3.14 -2.38 -21.76
CA LYS A 252 3.64 -3.72 -21.42
C LYS A 252 4.38 -4.36 -22.60
N ALA A 253 3.82 -4.27 -23.81
CA ALA A 253 4.47 -4.78 -25.02
C ALA A 253 5.79 -4.06 -25.33
N VAL A 254 5.85 -2.74 -25.12
CA VAL A 254 7.10 -1.97 -25.25
C VAL A 254 8.14 -2.42 -24.23
N GLY A 255 7.75 -2.57 -22.96
CA GLY A 255 8.66 -3.00 -21.89
C GLY A 255 9.27 -4.38 -22.11
N GLU A 256 8.47 -5.34 -22.58
CA GLU A 256 8.96 -6.69 -22.92
C GLU A 256 9.97 -6.67 -24.08
N LEU A 257 9.65 -5.94 -25.16
CA LEU A 257 10.56 -5.81 -26.30
C LEU A 257 11.87 -5.11 -25.92
N LEU A 258 11.80 -4.16 -24.98
CA LEU A 258 12.98 -3.47 -24.46
C LEU A 258 13.85 -4.40 -23.58
N ALA A 259 13.23 -5.29 -22.81
CA ALA A 259 13.96 -6.29 -22.03
C ALA A 259 14.67 -7.30 -22.95
N GLU A 260 13.99 -7.80 -23.99
CA GLU A 260 14.58 -8.70 -24.99
C GLU A 260 15.80 -8.07 -25.68
N GLN A 261 15.74 -6.77 -25.99
CA GLN A 261 16.86 -6.02 -26.58
C GLN A 261 18.09 -5.93 -25.68
N LYS A 262 17.91 -5.88 -24.35
CA LYS A 262 19.00 -5.77 -23.38
C LYS A 262 19.70 -7.11 -23.16
N VAL A 263 18.96 -8.22 -23.17
CA VAL A 263 19.53 -9.57 -23.04
C VAL A 263 20.45 -9.89 -24.22
N VAL A 264 20.01 -9.59 -25.45
CA VAL A 264 20.82 -9.85 -26.66
C VAL A 264 22.14 -9.07 -26.69
N LYS A 265 22.24 -7.93 -26.00
CA LYS A 265 23.49 -7.16 -25.90
C LYS A 265 24.46 -7.68 -24.84
N HIS A 266 24.02 -8.51 -23.89
CA HIS A 266 24.84 -9.00 -22.78
C HIS A 266 25.46 -10.38 -23.04
N ASP A 267 24.91 -11.14 -23.98
CA ASP A 267 25.40 -12.48 -24.37
C ASP A 267 26.43 -12.43 -25.53
N GLY A 268 26.98 -11.26 -25.82
CA GLY A 268 27.86 -11.00 -26.97
C GLY A 268 29.17 -10.29 -26.66
N ASP A 269 29.61 -10.29 -25.40
CA ASP A 269 30.95 -9.88 -24.95
C ASP A 269 31.70 -11.08 -24.32
#